data_AF-A0A6V8EYI5-F1
#
_entry.id   AF-A0A6V8EYI5-F1
#
_cell.length_a   1.000
_cell.length_b   1.000
_cell.length_c   1.000
_cell.angle_alpha   90.00
_cell.angle_beta   90.00
_cell.angle_gamma   90.00
#
_symmetry.space_group_name_H-M   'P 1'
#
loop_
_entity.id
_entity.type
_entity.pdbx_description
1 polymer ?
#
loop_
_entity_poly.entity_id
_entity_poly.type
_entity_poly.pdbx_seq_one_letter_code
_entity_poly.pdbx_strand_id
1 'polypeptide(L)'
;MPTFPNIASKESIDAVVKVHRNFQRIKREKLAAIDHDQWIHWSKGIAPEIEELRKTLWAYVDCAYSNVPDEKSKEIFENVNASELLVRTQERLRRWEILQNTPYAELSEEQKNDDRVWADKELAVIVDD
;
A
#
# COMPACT_ATOMS: atom_id res chain seq x y z
N MET A 1 -43.27 -36.97 -22.97
CA MET A 1 -41.89 -37.06 -22.45
C MET A 1 -41.44 -35.64 -22.11
N PRO A 2 -40.84 -35.39 -20.94
CA PRO A 2 -40.23 -34.09 -20.69
C PRO A 2 -38.94 -34.01 -21.52
N THR A 3 -38.90 -33.07 -22.46
CA THR A 3 -37.69 -32.68 -23.18
C THR A 3 -36.76 -31.97 -22.21
N PHE A 4 -35.61 -32.56 -21.91
CA PHE A 4 -34.55 -31.87 -21.18
C PHE A 4 -34.00 -30.73 -22.05
N PRO A 5 -33.87 -29.49 -21.53
CA PRO A 5 -33.45 -28.37 -22.35
C PRO A 5 -31.94 -28.40 -22.65
N ASN A 6 -31.66 -28.10 -23.93
CA ASN A 6 -30.45 -27.57 -24.55
C ASN A 6 -29.20 -27.47 -23.66
N ILE A 7 -28.27 -28.42 -23.81
CA ILE A 7 -26.90 -28.30 -23.30
C ILE A 7 -26.27 -27.10 -24.01
N ALA A 8 -25.95 -26.05 -23.25
CA ALA A 8 -25.33 -24.84 -23.80
C ALA A 8 -24.11 -25.21 -24.66
N SER A 9 -24.00 -24.62 -25.86
CA SER A 9 -22.84 -24.85 -26.72
C SER A 9 -21.55 -24.43 -26.00
N LYS A 10 -20.43 -25.03 -26.36
CA LYS A 10 -19.11 -24.64 -25.84
C LYS A 10 -18.87 -23.12 -25.95
N GLU A 11 -19.26 -22.52 -27.07
CA GLU A 11 -19.18 -21.07 -27.30
C GLU A 11 -20.00 -20.28 -26.29
N SER A 12 -21.20 -20.76 -25.94
CA SER A 12 -22.06 -20.12 -24.93
C SER A 12 -21.42 -20.19 -23.55
N ILE A 13 -20.81 -21.32 -23.20
CA ILE A 13 -20.09 -21.50 -21.93
C ILE A 13 -18.86 -20.58 -21.88
N ASP A 14 -18.04 -20.55 -22.94
CA ASP A 14 -16.85 -19.71 -23.02
C ASP A 14 -17.21 -18.22 -22.91
N ALA A 15 -18.32 -17.79 -23.51
CA ALA A 15 -18.82 -16.43 -23.38
C ALA A 15 -19.20 -16.08 -21.94
N VAL A 16 -19.90 -16.98 -21.23
CA VAL A 16 -20.27 -16.78 -19.82
C VAL A 16 -19.03 -16.70 -18.93
N VAL A 17 -18.06 -17.60 -19.12
CA VAL A 17 -16.79 -17.59 -18.37
C VAL A 17 -16.03 -16.28 -18.60
N LYS A 18 -15.99 -15.79 -19.83
CA LYS A 18 -15.35 -14.51 -20.16
C LYS A 18 -16.03 -13.33 -19.47
N VAL A 19 -17.37 -13.28 -19.49
CA VAL A 19 -18.15 -12.24 -18.80
C VAL A 19 -17.89 -12.28 -17.30
N HIS A 20 -17.93 -13.47 -16.69
CA HIS A 20 -17.67 -13.64 -15.26
C HIS A 20 -16.27 -13.14 -14.88
N ARG A 21 -15.23 -13.55 -15.63
CA ARG A 21 -13.85 -13.11 -15.38
C ARG A 21 -13.69 -11.59 -15.51
N ASN A 22 -14.34 -11.00 -16.52
CA ASN A 22 -14.34 -9.54 -16.68
C ASN A 22 -15.02 -8.84 -15.50
N PHE A 23 -16.13 -9.38 -15.01
CA PHE A 23 -16.84 -8.84 -13.86
C PHE A 23 -15.98 -8.87 -12.59
N GLN A 24 -15.29 -9.98 -12.33
CA GLN A 24 -14.37 -10.08 -11.18
C GLN A 24 -13.22 -9.08 -11.29
N ARG A 25 -12.63 -8.93 -12.49
CA ARG A 25 -11.59 -7.92 -12.72
C ARG A 25 -12.10 -6.51 -12.44
N ILE A 26 -13.30 -6.16 -12.89
CA ILE A 26 -13.89 -4.83 -12.65
C ILE A 26 -14.10 -4.59 -11.15
N LYS A 27 -14.59 -5.58 -10.40
CA LYS A 27 -14.75 -5.46 -8.94
C LYS A 27 -13.41 -5.22 -8.27
N ARG A 28 -12.41 -6.03 -8.61
CA ARG A 28 -11.05 -5.91 -8.06
C ARG A 28 -10.46 -4.52 -8.26
N GLU A 29 -10.55 -3.96 -9.46
CA GLU A 29 -10.02 -2.61 -9.72
C GLU A 29 -10.81 -1.51 -8.98
N LYS A 30 -12.13 -1.69 -8.79
CA LYS A 30 -12.93 -0.74 -8.02
C LYS A 30 -12.60 -0.78 -6.53
N LEU A 31 -12.40 -1.96 -5.96
CA LEU A 31 -11.99 -2.11 -4.57
C LEU A 31 -10.58 -1.57 -4.36
N ALA A 32 -9.63 -1.89 -5.24
CA ALA A 32 -8.28 -1.34 -5.18
C ALA A 32 -8.27 0.20 -5.22
N ALA A 33 -9.12 0.82 -6.04
CA ALA A 33 -9.26 2.28 -6.05
C ALA A 33 -9.81 2.83 -4.72
N ILE A 34 -10.78 2.14 -4.12
CA ILE A 34 -11.33 2.51 -2.80
C ILE A 34 -10.26 2.36 -1.71
N ASP A 35 -9.49 1.28 -1.73
CA ASP A 35 -8.39 1.03 -0.78
C ASP A 35 -7.33 2.14 -0.86
N HIS A 36 -6.98 2.55 -2.08
CA HIS A 36 -6.07 3.67 -2.29
C HIS A 36 -6.63 4.95 -1.68
N ASP A 37 -7.88 5.30 -1.96
CA ASP A 37 -8.52 6.50 -1.40
C ASP A 37 -8.58 6.48 0.14
N GLN A 38 -8.90 5.32 0.73
CA GLN A 38 -8.88 5.13 2.18
C GLN A 38 -7.46 5.31 2.75
N TRP A 39 -6.46 4.70 2.11
CA TRP A 39 -5.07 4.84 2.51
C TRP A 39 -4.61 6.28 2.40
N ILE A 40 -4.96 7.02 1.35
CA ILE A 40 -4.67 8.46 1.23
C ILE A 40 -5.29 9.22 2.41
N HIS A 41 -6.57 9.00 2.68
CA HIS A 41 -7.30 9.69 3.74
C HIS A 41 -6.62 9.50 5.10
N TRP A 42 -6.35 8.24 5.47
CA TRP A 42 -5.70 7.92 6.73
C TRP A 42 -4.24 8.44 6.77
N SER A 43 -3.46 8.21 5.72
CA SER A 43 -2.03 8.52 5.72
C SER A 43 -1.75 10.03 5.72
N LYS A 44 -2.61 10.86 5.12
CA LYS A 44 -2.52 12.33 5.22
C LYS A 44 -2.66 12.83 6.66
N GLY A 45 -3.41 12.12 7.50
CA GLY A 45 -3.55 12.46 8.91
C GLY A 45 -2.27 12.24 9.72
N ILE A 46 -1.56 11.15 9.47
CA ILE A 46 -0.40 10.74 10.30
C ILE A 46 0.95 11.19 9.74
N ALA A 47 1.08 11.37 8.42
CA ALA A 47 2.35 11.70 7.79
C ALA A 47 3.02 12.99 8.35
N PRO A 48 2.28 14.09 8.63
CA PRO A 48 2.89 15.29 9.23
C PRO A 48 3.49 15.03 10.61
N GLU A 49 2.79 14.26 11.47
CA GLU A 49 3.26 13.93 12.81
C GLU A 49 4.54 13.07 12.75
N ILE A 50 4.60 12.11 11.83
CA ILE A 50 5.79 11.28 11.63
C ILE A 50 6.97 12.14 11.13
N GLU A 51 6.73 13.09 10.22
CA GLU A 51 7.79 13.98 9.74
C GLU A 51 8.33 14.89 10.85
N GLU A 52 7.46 15.44 11.71
CA GLU A 52 7.90 16.25 12.85
C GLU A 52 8.65 15.42 13.90
N LEU A 53 8.19 14.20 14.19
CA LEU A 53 8.91 13.27 15.05
C LEU A 53 10.30 12.95 14.47
N ARG A 54 10.39 12.68 13.16
CA ARG A 54 11.64 12.38 12.47
C ARG A 54 12.62 13.56 12.55
N LYS A 55 12.17 14.79 12.28
CA LYS A 55 13.00 16.00 12.40
C LYS A 55 13.49 16.21 13.83
N THR A 56 12.62 16.02 14.82
CA THR A 56 12.95 16.17 16.24
C THR A 56 14.00 15.15 16.67
N LEU A 57 13.81 13.88 16.28
CA LEU A 57 14.79 12.81 16.55
C LEU A 57 16.12 13.08 15.85
N TRP A 58 16.10 13.56 14.60
CA TRP A 58 17.32 13.93 13.89
C TRP A 58 18.10 15.03 14.63
N ALA A 59 17.43 16.12 15.01
CA ALA A 59 18.06 17.21 15.75
C ALA A 59 18.62 16.73 17.11
N TYR A 60 17.91 15.84 17.79
CA TYR A 60 18.40 15.23 19.03
C TYR A 60 19.64 14.37 18.79
N VAL A 61 19.63 13.50 17.78
CA VAL A 61 20.78 12.62 17.46
C VAL A 61 21.99 13.46 17.06
N ASP A 62 21.81 14.48 16.22
CA ASP A 62 22.88 15.37 15.76
C ASP A 62 23.52 16.16 16.93
N CYS A 63 22.67 16.71 17.81
CA CYS A 63 23.11 17.40 19.03
C CYS A 63 23.80 16.45 20.00
N ALA A 64 23.23 15.27 20.24
CA ALA A 64 23.79 14.29 21.16
C ALA A 64 25.16 13.81 20.66
N TYR A 65 25.27 13.43 19.38
CA TYR A 65 26.52 12.99 18.76
C TYR A 65 27.63 14.05 18.87
N SER A 66 27.29 15.31 18.61
CA SER A 66 28.23 16.44 18.71
C SER A 66 28.75 16.69 20.13
N ASN A 67 28.04 16.22 21.15
CA ASN A 67 28.35 16.46 22.56
C ASN A 67 28.75 15.19 23.34
N VAL A 68 28.99 14.06 22.65
CA VAL A 68 29.39 12.81 23.32
C VAL A 68 30.82 12.93 23.87
N PRO A 69 31.02 12.79 25.19
CA PRO A 69 32.31 13.09 25.82
C PRO A 69 33.34 11.97 25.68
N ASP A 70 32.92 10.73 25.36
CA ASP A 70 33.80 9.57 25.32
C ASP A 70 33.50 8.62 24.14
N GLU A 71 34.53 7.90 23.72
CA GLU A 71 34.50 7.06 22.50
C GLU A 71 33.55 5.86 22.64
N LYS A 72 33.34 5.35 23.86
CA LYS A 72 32.45 4.21 24.13
C LYS A 72 30.99 4.62 24.00
N SER A 73 30.66 5.84 24.41
CA SER A 73 29.34 6.42 24.18
C SER A 73 29.08 6.70 22.70
N LYS A 74 30.09 7.10 21.92
CA LYS A 74 29.95 7.25 20.46
C LYS A 74 29.70 5.91 19.77
N GLU A 75 30.40 4.86 20.20
CA GLU A 75 30.20 3.50 19.70
C GLU A 75 28.76 3.01 19.93
N ILE A 76 28.14 3.35 21.08
CA ILE A 76 26.71 3.05 21.33
C ILE A 76 25.82 3.81 20.34
N PHE A 77 26.09 5.09 20.09
CA PHE A 77 25.33 5.89 19.12
C PHE A 77 25.48 5.38 17.68
N GLU A 78 26.66 4.90 17.29
CA GLU A 78 26.91 4.31 15.98
C GLU A 78 26.24 2.94 15.82
N ASN A 79 26.13 2.18 16.92
CA ASN A 79 25.44 0.89 16.94
C ASN A 79 23.91 1.02 16.92
N VAL A 80 23.37 2.13 17.43
CA VAL A 80 21.97 2.47 17.18
C VAL A 80 21.90 2.95 15.74
N ASN A 81 21.32 2.14 14.86
CA ASN A 81 21.14 2.48 13.45
C ASN A 81 20.04 3.55 13.23
N ALA A 82 19.98 4.54 14.12
CA ALA A 82 19.05 5.66 14.09
C ALA A 82 19.20 6.46 12.79
N SER A 83 20.43 6.63 12.30
CA SER A 83 20.70 7.32 11.05
C SER A 83 20.03 6.63 9.86
N GLU A 84 20.17 5.30 9.71
CA GLU A 84 19.47 4.57 8.63
C GLU A 84 17.95 4.60 8.82
N LEU A 85 17.47 4.44 10.06
CA LEU A 85 16.03 4.50 10.34
C LEU A 85 15.43 5.87 9.94
N LEU A 86 16.11 6.97 10.25
CA LEU A 86 15.68 8.32 9.91
C LEU A 86 15.71 8.56 8.41
N VAL A 87 16.72 8.05 7.69
CA VAL A 87 16.80 8.11 6.22
C VAL A 87 15.66 7.31 5.59
N ARG A 88 15.46 6.06 5.99
CA ARG A 88 14.37 5.20 5.47
C ARG A 88 12.99 5.78 5.77
N THR A 89 12.82 6.43 6.91
CA THR A 89 11.57 7.13 7.25
C THR A 89 11.35 8.32 6.32
N GLN A 90 12.38 9.12 6.03
CA GLN A 90 12.30 10.23 5.08
C GLN A 90 11.95 9.74 3.68
N GLU A 91 12.60 8.69 3.18
CA GLU A 91 12.30 8.09 1.87
C GLU A 91 10.85 7.60 1.80
N ARG A 92 10.36 6.96 2.85
CA ARG A 92 8.97 6.51 2.95
C ARG A 92 7.99 7.67 2.89
N LEU A 93 8.24 8.74 3.65
CA LEU A 93 7.38 9.94 3.66
C LEU A 93 7.36 10.63 2.31
N ARG A 94 8.50 10.75 1.61
CA ARG A 94 8.53 11.28 0.24
C ARG A 94 7.71 10.43 -0.72
N ARG A 95 7.83 9.10 -0.65
CA ARG A 95 7.01 8.20 -1.47
C ARG A 95 5.52 8.36 -1.14
N TRP A 96 5.17 8.48 0.14
CA TRP A 96 3.80 8.70 0.56
C TRP A 96 3.25 10.01 0.03
N GLU A 97 4.01 11.10 0.11
CA GLU A 97 3.63 12.40 -0.43
C GLU A 97 3.30 12.32 -1.94
N ILE A 98 4.10 11.59 -2.71
CA ILE A 98 3.81 11.35 -4.14
C ILE A 98 2.48 10.59 -4.28
N LEU A 99 2.36 9.41 -3.64
CA LEU A 99 1.17 8.55 -3.77
C LEU A 99 -0.12 9.23 -3.27
N GLN A 100 -0.03 10.04 -2.21
CA GLN A 100 -1.14 10.81 -1.63
C GLN A 100 -1.69 11.89 -2.55
N ASN A 101 -0.91 12.26 -3.58
CA ASN A 101 -1.27 13.27 -4.57
C ASN A 101 -1.49 12.66 -5.97
N THR A 102 -1.38 11.34 -6.12
CA THR A 102 -1.62 10.63 -7.38
C THR A 102 -2.92 9.84 -7.30
N PRO A 103 -3.95 10.18 -8.10
CA PRO A 103 -5.17 9.38 -8.19
C PRO A 103 -4.88 7.93 -8.61
N TYR A 104 -5.66 6.95 -8.13
CA TYR A 104 -5.45 5.53 -8.45
C TYR A 104 -5.32 5.26 -9.96
N ALA A 105 -6.14 5.93 -10.77
CA ALA A 105 -6.13 5.77 -12.23
C ALA A 105 -4.77 6.14 -12.88
N GLU A 106 -4.01 7.02 -12.25
CA GLU A 106 -2.73 7.54 -12.72
C GLU A 106 -1.52 6.77 -12.17
N LEU A 107 -1.74 5.85 -11.22
CA LEU A 107 -0.68 4.98 -10.69
C LEU A 107 -0.13 4.04 -11.77
N SER A 108 1.15 3.68 -11.63
CA SER A 108 1.74 2.60 -12.41
C SER A 108 1.10 1.25 -12.06
N GLU A 109 1.20 0.28 -12.96
CA GLU A 109 0.66 -1.06 -12.69
C GLU A 109 1.35 -1.77 -11.52
N GLU A 110 2.62 -1.45 -11.28
CA GLU A 110 3.36 -1.92 -10.10
C GLU A 110 2.77 -1.32 -8.81
N GLN A 111 2.52 0.00 -8.79
CA GLN A 111 1.93 0.68 -7.63
C GLN A 111 0.52 0.16 -7.31
N LYS A 112 -0.32 0.00 -8.34
CA LYS A 112 -1.68 -0.56 -8.17
C LYS A 112 -1.67 -1.97 -7.59
N ASN A 113 -0.57 -2.72 -7.78
CA ASN A 113 -0.51 -4.10 -7.31
C ASN A 113 -0.61 -4.21 -5.79
N ASP A 114 -0.11 -3.22 -5.04
CA ASP A 114 -0.25 -3.18 -3.59
C ASP A 114 -1.71 -3.02 -3.15
N ASP A 115 -2.46 -2.12 -3.78
CA ASP A 115 -3.89 -1.91 -3.53
C ASP A 115 -4.71 -3.15 -3.92
N ARG A 116 -4.37 -3.75 -5.06
CA ARG A 116 -5.03 -4.95 -5.55
C ARG A 116 -4.86 -6.16 -4.63
N VAL A 117 -3.73 -6.28 -3.93
CA VAL A 117 -3.53 -7.34 -2.93
C VAL A 117 -4.52 -7.18 -1.76
N TRP A 118 -4.87 -5.96 -1.39
CA TRP A 118 -5.92 -5.71 -0.39
C TRP A 118 -7.30 -6.01 -0.95
N ALA A 119 -7.63 -5.51 -2.14
CA ALA A 119 -8.88 -5.84 -2.84
C ALA A 119 -9.10 -7.36 -2.99
N ASP A 120 -8.04 -8.14 -3.27
CA ASP A 120 -8.12 -9.60 -3.38
C ASP A 120 -8.47 -10.25 -2.03
N LYS A 121 -7.98 -9.71 -0.90
CA LYS A 121 -8.36 -10.18 0.44
C LYS A 121 -9.81 -9.85 0.77
N GLU A 122 -10.27 -8.66 0.42
CA GLU A 122 -11.67 -8.25 0.62
C GLU A 122 -12.63 -9.11 -0.19
N LEU A 123 -12.30 -9.36 -1.46
CA LEU A 123 -13.09 -10.24 -2.33
C LEU A 123 -13.17 -11.67 -1.81
N ALA A 124 -12.07 -12.19 -1.24
CA ALA A 124 -12.07 -13.54 -0.64
C ALA A 124 -13.12 -13.65 0.47
N VAL A 125 -13.25 -12.63 1.33
CA VAL A 125 -14.26 -12.62 2.39
C VAL A 125 -15.68 -12.55 1.83
N ILE A 126 -15.92 -11.75 0.78
CA ILE A 126 -17.27 -11.55 0.21
C ILE A 126 -17.76 -12.76 -0.60
N VAL A 127 -16.85 -13.54 -1.19
CA VAL A 127 -17.18 -14.66 -2.07
C VAL A 127 -17.29 -16.00 -1.32
N ASP A 128 -16.74 -16.08 -0.11
CA ASP A 128 -16.80 -17.28 0.74
C ASP A 128 -18.10 -17.41 1.58
N ASP A 129 -19.06 -16.47 1.43
CA ASP A 129 -20.44 -16.52 1.97
C ASP A 129 -21.49 -16.86 0.89
#